data_AF-A0A928X816-F1
#
_entry.id   AF-A0A928X816-F1
#
_cell.length_a   1.000
_cell.length_b   1.000
_cell.length_c   1.000
_cell.angle_alpha   90.00
_cell.angle_beta   90.00
_cell.angle_gamma   90.00
#
_symmetry.space_group_name_H-M   'P 1'
#
loop_
_entity.id
_entity.type
_entity.pdbx_description
1 polymer ?
#
loop_
_entity_poly.entity_id
_entity_poly.type
_entity_poly.pdbx_seq_one_letter_code
_entity_poly.pdbx_strand_id
1 'polypeptide(L)'
;MLAYTTEEFKAQFPRFSPMYLPVYILGNTYFQGEVVYYGNLFYKCKVLNTTDDPTNTNDWELIDDSILNYTNDTDIEEAIQEASINFNPGLFEDCNKARAAFGMLVAHYLTVDFNNALGNNQVGIMTSKSVGSVSQGYSIPTWLSSNPALSAYATTGYGIKYATLIQPYLCGQIILSKGKVTYD
;
A
#
# COMPACT_ATOMS: atom_id res chain seq x y z
N MET A 1 10.54 -4.27 -18.08
CA MET A 1 10.19 -3.43 -16.91
C MET A 1 8.67 -3.35 -16.87
N LEU A 2 8.03 -3.79 -15.78
CA LEU A 2 6.59 -3.61 -15.62
C LEU A 2 6.36 -2.11 -15.40
N ALA A 3 5.73 -1.43 -16.35
CA ALA A 3 5.23 -0.08 -16.12
C ALA A 3 4.02 -0.22 -15.18
N TYR A 4 4.11 0.36 -13.99
CA TYR A 4 3.04 0.42 -13.00
C TYR A 4 2.90 1.87 -12.59
N THR A 5 1.72 2.44 -12.80
CA THR A 5 1.45 3.86 -12.63
C THR A 5 0.73 4.15 -11.30
N THR A 6 0.79 5.40 -10.84
CA THR A 6 0.07 5.87 -9.64
C THR A 6 -1.44 5.63 -9.76
N GLU A 7 -2.01 5.84 -10.96
CA GLU A 7 -3.43 5.60 -11.24
C GLU A 7 -3.82 4.11 -11.18
N GLU A 8 -2.97 3.22 -11.70
CA GLU A 8 -3.18 1.78 -11.57
C GLU A 8 -3.12 1.32 -10.10
N PHE A 9 -2.22 1.91 -9.31
CA PHE A 9 -2.15 1.65 -7.87
C PHE A 9 -3.43 2.07 -7.15
N LYS A 10 -3.89 3.30 -7.38
CA LYS A 10 -5.14 3.83 -6.80
C LYS A 10 -6.35 2.96 -7.17
N ALA A 11 -6.43 2.50 -8.41
CA ALA A 11 -7.49 1.61 -8.88
C ALA A 11 -7.45 0.23 -8.20
N GLN A 12 -6.26 -0.31 -7.92
CA GLN A 12 -6.09 -1.60 -7.24
C GLN A 12 -6.38 -1.51 -5.73
N PHE A 13 -6.10 -0.36 -5.10
CA PHE A 13 -6.27 -0.13 -3.67
C PHE A 13 -7.26 1.01 -3.37
N PRO A 14 -8.54 0.88 -3.74
CA PRO A 14 -9.54 1.94 -3.51
C PRO A 14 -9.86 2.13 -2.03
N ARG A 15 -9.56 1.15 -1.16
CA ARG A 15 -9.75 1.28 0.29
C ARG A 15 -8.64 2.06 0.99
N PHE A 16 -7.56 2.38 0.27
CA PHE A 16 -6.56 3.34 0.72
C PHE A 16 -7.08 4.80 0.61
N SER A 17 -8.26 4.98 0.00
CA SER A 17 -8.87 6.27 -0.36
C SER A 17 -9.35 7.21 0.75
N PRO A 18 -9.33 6.92 2.06
CA PRO A 18 -9.37 8.02 3.03
C PRO A 18 -8.00 8.70 3.23
N MET A 19 -6.90 8.10 2.75
CA MET A 19 -5.56 8.68 2.88
C MET A 19 -5.12 9.48 1.66
N TYR A 20 -5.69 9.31 0.46
CA TYR A 20 -5.28 10.13 -0.69
C TYR A 20 -5.65 11.60 -0.51
N LEU A 21 -4.79 12.50 -0.99
CA LEU A 21 -5.08 13.93 -0.98
C LEU A 21 -6.40 14.18 -1.73
N PRO A 22 -7.43 14.77 -1.08
CA PRO A 22 -8.75 14.88 -1.67
C PRO A 22 -8.81 16.07 -2.64
N VAL A 23 -8.09 16.00 -3.75
CA VAL A 23 -8.03 17.11 -4.72
C VAL A 23 -9.43 17.39 -5.29
N TYR A 24 -9.82 18.66 -5.33
CA TYR A 24 -11.08 19.06 -5.94
C TYR A 24 -11.14 18.69 -7.43
N ILE A 25 -12.17 17.94 -7.80
CA ILE A 25 -12.50 17.54 -9.18
C ILE A 25 -13.66 18.39 -9.68
N LEU A 26 -13.45 19.09 -10.81
CA LEU A 26 -14.48 19.89 -11.46
C LEU A 26 -15.63 19.01 -11.98
N GLY A 27 -16.87 19.40 -11.68
CA GLY A 27 -18.07 18.70 -12.12
C GLY A 27 -18.43 17.47 -11.27
N ASN A 28 -17.67 17.19 -10.21
CA ASN A 28 -18.06 16.19 -9.21
C ASN A 28 -19.12 16.76 -8.25
N THR A 29 -19.97 15.91 -7.72
CA THR A 29 -20.98 16.26 -6.72
C THR A 29 -20.46 15.90 -5.33
N TYR A 30 -20.37 16.88 -4.44
CA TYR A 30 -19.90 16.69 -3.07
C TYR A 30 -21.05 16.65 -2.07
N PHE A 31 -20.88 15.82 -1.03
CA PHE A 31 -21.82 15.70 0.06
C PHE A 31 -21.37 16.51 1.29
N GLN A 32 -22.34 16.89 2.11
CA GLN A 32 -22.07 17.62 3.34
C GLN A 32 -21.07 16.85 4.23
N GLY A 33 -20.01 17.54 4.64
CA GLY A 33 -18.94 17.02 5.48
C GLY A 33 -17.71 16.54 4.73
N GLU A 34 -17.75 16.41 3.41
CA GLU A 34 -16.58 16.03 2.60
C GLU A 34 -15.53 17.14 2.56
N VAL A 35 -14.25 16.76 2.56
CA VAL A 35 -13.11 17.68 2.50
C VAL A 35 -12.48 17.63 1.12
N VAL A 36 -12.09 18.77 0.58
CA VAL A 36 -11.36 18.89 -0.67
C VAL A 36 -10.16 19.83 -0.54
N TYR A 37 -9.12 19.57 -1.32
CA TYR A 37 -7.93 20.40 -1.47
C TYR A 37 -8.02 21.20 -2.78
N TYR A 38 -7.94 22.52 -2.69
CA TYR A 38 -8.03 23.44 -3.82
C TYR A 38 -7.20 24.71 -3.56
N GLY A 39 -6.42 25.17 -4.53
CA GLY A 39 -5.68 26.43 -4.42
C GLY A 39 -4.71 26.51 -3.22
N ASN A 40 -4.12 25.38 -2.81
CA ASN A 40 -3.25 25.27 -1.64
C ASN A 40 -3.96 25.46 -0.27
N LEU A 41 -5.28 25.27 -0.24
CA LEU A 41 -6.11 25.36 0.96
C LEU A 41 -7.07 24.16 1.03
N PHE A 42 -7.56 23.86 2.23
CA PHE A 42 -8.55 22.82 2.46
C PHE A 42 -9.93 23.42 2.70
N TYR A 43 -10.92 22.81 2.08
CA TYR A 43 -12.31 23.23 2.16
C TYR A 43 -13.17 22.04 2.56
N LYS A 44 -14.15 22.27 3.43
CA LYS A 44 -15.14 21.28 3.82
C LYS A 44 -16.52 21.69 3.32
N CYS A 45 -17.21 20.76 2.70
CA CYS A 45 -18.53 20.97 2.12
C CYS A 45 -19.57 21.10 3.24
N LYS A 46 -20.40 22.13 3.19
CA LYS A 46 -21.46 22.40 4.17
C LYS A 46 -22.84 21.95 3.71
N VAL A 47 -23.04 21.83 2.40
CA VAL A 47 -24.35 21.61 1.78
C VAL A 47 -24.34 20.27 1.05
N LEU A 48 -25.49 19.62 0.97
CA LEU A 48 -25.63 18.37 0.23
C LEU A 48 -25.71 18.65 -1.28
N ASN A 49 -25.05 17.83 -2.08
CA ASN A 49 -25.05 17.90 -3.55
C ASN A 49 -24.43 19.19 -4.11
N THR A 50 -23.34 19.67 -3.51
CA THR A 50 -22.61 20.86 -3.98
C THR A 50 -21.80 20.53 -5.22
N THR A 51 -21.96 21.35 -6.27
CA THR A 51 -21.18 21.27 -7.52
C THR A 51 -20.34 22.53 -7.77
N ASP A 52 -20.52 23.56 -6.94
CA ASP A 52 -19.86 24.86 -7.08
C ASP A 52 -18.40 24.81 -6.62
N ASP A 53 -17.62 25.80 -7.05
CA ASP A 53 -16.20 25.94 -6.72
C ASP A 53 -15.98 26.07 -5.18
N PRO A 54 -14.92 25.47 -4.61
CA PRO A 54 -14.60 25.54 -3.17
C PRO A 54 -14.45 26.96 -2.60
N THR A 55 -14.21 27.96 -3.45
CA THR A 55 -14.15 29.38 -3.05
C THR A 55 -15.51 29.98 -2.70
N ASN A 56 -16.62 29.31 -3.04
CA ASN A 56 -17.96 29.76 -2.66
C ASN A 56 -18.21 29.52 -1.17
N THR A 57 -18.15 30.60 -0.39
CA THR A 57 -18.34 30.59 1.07
C THR A 57 -19.76 30.24 1.51
N ASN A 58 -20.74 30.13 0.62
CA ASN A 58 -22.08 29.65 0.98
C ASN A 58 -22.10 28.13 1.16
N ASP A 59 -21.36 27.41 0.32
CA ASP A 59 -21.38 25.95 0.26
C ASP A 59 -20.15 25.31 0.90
N TRP A 60 -19.06 26.07 1.05
CA TRP A 60 -17.79 25.59 1.58
C TRP A 60 -17.35 26.37 2.82
N GLU A 61 -16.67 25.69 3.75
CA GLU A 61 -15.92 26.29 4.86
C GLU A 61 -14.44 26.00 4.70
N LEU A 62 -13.59 27.00 4.97
CA LEU A 62 -12.14 26.78 5.01
C LEU A 62 -11.77 26.06 6.30
N ILE A 63 -10.95 25.03 6.20
CA ILE A 63 -10.44 24.28 7.35
C ILE A 63 -8.91 24.37 7.40
N ASP A 64 -8.36 24.32 8.61
CA ASP A 64 -6.92 24.21 8.83
C ASP A 64 -6.55 22.73 8.81
N ASP A 65 -5.94 22.29 7.71
CA ASP A 65 -5.44 20.93 7.51
C ASP A 65 -4.14 20.99 6.68
N SER A 66 -3.42 19.87 6.60
CA SER A 66 -2.11 19.78 5.98
C SER A 66 -2.07 18.70 4.91
N ILE A 67 -1.38 18.98 3.80
CA ILE A 67 -1.10 17.98 2.75
C ILE A 67 -0.31 16.77 3.28
N LEU A 68 0.40 16.94 4.40
CA LEU A 68 1.18 15.88 5.04
C LEU A 68 0.31 14.85 5.77
N ASN A 69 -0.97 15.14 5.98
CA ASN A 69 -1.93 14.18 6.52
C ASN A 69 -2.44 13.19 5.45
N TYR A 70 -2.04 13.40 4.19
CA TYR A 70 -2.51 12.65 3.04
C TYR A 70 -1.36 12.06 2.23
N THR A 71 -1.69 11.04 1.45
CA THR A 71 -0.86 10.40 0.44
C THR A 71 -0.94 11.19 -0.86
N ASN A 72 0.20 11.67 -1.32
CA ASN A 72 0.37 12.34 -2.59
C ASN A 72 0.92 11.38 -3.64
N ASP A 73 0.82 11.77 -4.91
CA ASP A 73 1.34 10.96 -6.02
C ASP A 73 2.85 10.76 -5.92
N THR A 74 3.59 11.75 -5.39
CA THR A 74 5.03 11.64 -5.14
C THR A 74 5.36 10.52 -4.16
N ASP A 75 4.61 10.37 -3.07
CA ASP A 75 4.83 9.29 -2.09
C ASP A 75 4.63 7.92 -2.74
N ILE A 76 3.64 7.82 -3.66
CA ILE A 76 3.37 6.60 -4.41
C ILE A 76 4.51 6.32 -5.41
N GLU A 77 5.02 7.34 -6.10
CA GLU A 77 6.14 7.21 -7.04
C GLU A 77 7.42 6.73 -6.34
N GLU A 78 7.74 7.26 -5.16
CA GLU A 78 8.88 6.82 -4.34
C GLU A 78 8.71 5.37 -3.90
N ALA A 79 7.52 4.99 -3.40
CA ALA A 79 7.22 3.61 -3.02
C ALA A 79 7.29 2.64 -4.23
N ILE A 80 6.90 3.08 -5.43
CA ILE A 80 7.05 2.31 -6.67
C ILE A 80 8.53 2.09 -7.00
N GLN A 81 9.37 3.12 -6.85
CA GLN A 81 10.81 3.00 -7.10
C GLN A 81 11.46 2.01 -6.13
N GLU A 82 11.17 2.10 -4.83
CA GLU A 82 11.73 1.18 -3.84
C GLU A 82 11.24 -0.27 -4.06
N ALA A 83 9.96 -0.45 -4.37
CA ALA A 83 9.42 -1.75 -4.75
C ALA A 83 10.11 -2.31 -5.99
N SER A 84 10.41 -1.47 -6.99
CA SER A 84 11.04 -1.92 -8.24
C SER A 84 12.45 -2.48 -8.05
N ILE A 85 13.18 -1.99 -7.04
CA ILE A 85 14.53 -2.45 -6.69
C ILE A 85 14.48 -3.84 -6.05
N ASN A 86 13.49 -4.08 -5.19
CA ASN A 86 13.37 -5.31 -4.40
C ASN A 86 12.53 -6.40 -5.08
N PHE A 87 11.77 -6.05 -6.12
CA PHE A 87 10.90 -6.98 -6.82
C PHE A 87 11.66 -7.80 -7.87
N ASN A 88 11.54 -9.13 -7.78
CA ASN A 88 12.03 -10.02 -8.83
C ASN A 88 10.88 -10.45 -9.76
N PRO A 89 10.75 -9.86 -10.97
CA PRO A 89 9.68 -10.24 -11.90
C PRO A 89 9.83 -11.67 -12.42
N GLY A 90 11.04 -12.24 -12.40
CA GLY A 90 11.30 -13.61 -12.86
C GLY A 90 10.69 -14.70 -11.98
N LEU A 91 10.19 -14.35 -10.79
CA LEU A 91 9.44 -15.27 -9.93
C LEU A 91 8.05 -15.62 -10.50
N PHE A 92 7.53 -14.83 -11.43
CA PHE A 92 6.16 -14.95 -11.92
C PHE A 92 6.14 -15.24 -13.42
N GLU A 93 5.46 -16.31 -13.80
CA GLU A 93 5.22 -16.66 -15.21
C GLU A 93 4.14 -15.76 -15.84
N ASP A 94 3.18 -15.31 -15.03
CA ASP A 94 2.05 -14.49 -15.47
C ASP A 94 2.25 -13.03 -15.07
N CYS A 95 2.23 -12.13 -16.06
CA CYS A 95 2.36 -10.68 -15.88
C CYS A 95 1.27 -10.10 -14.96
N ASN A 96 0.06 -10.68 -14.94
CA ASN A 96 -1.01 -10.19 -14.07
C ASN A 96 -0.76 -10.55 -12.60
N LYS A 97 -0.25 -11.75 -12.33
CA LYS A 97 0.16 -12.16 -10.98
C LYS A 97 1.36 -11.34 -10.50
N ALA A 98 2.33 -11.11 -11.39
CA ALA A 98 3.48 -10.25 -11.12
C ALA A 98 3.01 -8.84 -10.74
N ARG A 99 2.08 -8.26 -11.51
CA ARG A 99 1.52 -6.93 -11.24
C ARG A 99 0.77 -6.87 -9.91
N ALA A 100 -0.06 -7.88 -9.60
CA ALA A 100 -0.77 -7.92 -8.33
C ALA A 100 0.17 -8.02 -7.13
N ALA A 101 1.21 -8.86 -7.22
CA ALA A 101 2.25 -8.98 -6.20
C ALA A 101 3.07 -7.69 -6.06
N PHE A 102 3.41 -7.06 -7.19
CA PHE A 102 4.09 -5.77 -7.20
C PHE A 102 3.28 -4.69 -6.48
N GLY A 103 1.98 -4.56 -6.77
CA GLY A 103 1.11 -3.61 -6.06
C GLY A 103 1.05 -3.84 -4.55
N MET A 104 1.11 -5.10 -4.09
CA MET A 104 1.19 -5.41 -2.64
C MET A 104 2.52 -4.96 -2.02
N LEU A 105 3.61 -5.03 -2.79
CA LEU A 105 4.93 -4.56 -2.36
C LEU A 105 4.98 -3.04 -2.32
N VAL A 106 4.42 -2.34 -3.31
CA VAL A 106 4.28 -0.87 -3.29
C VAL A 106 3.49 -0.42 -2.07
N ALA A 107 2.33 -1.05 -1.80
CA ALA A 107 1.52 -0.73 -0.62
C ALA A 107 2.26 -0.98 0.70
N HIS A 108 3.15 -1.97 0.74
CA HIS A 108 4.00 -2.23 1.90
C HIS A 108 4.95 -1.08 2.18
N TYR A 109 5.75 -0.66 1.20
CA TYR A 109 6.71 0.44 1.35
C TYR A 109 6.01 1.75 1.72
N LEU A 110 4.93 2.07 1.02
CA LEU A 110 4.13 3.26 1.32
C LEU A 110 3.63 3.27 2.78
N THR A 111 3.17 2.12 3.30
CA THR A 111 2.73 2.01 4.70
C THR A 111 3.91 2.13 5.68
N VAL A 112 5.08 1.61 5.32
CA VAL A 112 6.31 1.72 6.13
C VAL A 112 6.75 3.18 6.23
N ASP A 113 6.75 3.90 5.11
CA ASP A 113 7.13 5.32 5.07
C ASP A 113 6.18 6.17 5.90
N PHE A 114 4.87 5.93 5.83
CA PHE A 114 3.91 6.60 6.71
C PHE A 114 4.18 6.30 8.20
N ASN A 115 4.44 5.04 8.57
CA ASN A 115 4.73 4.71 9.96
C ASN A 115 6.03 5.36 10.46
N ASN A 116 7.05 5.41 9.61
CA ASN A 116 8.32 6.06 9.90
C ASN A 116 8.14 7.58 10.05
N ALA A 117 7.38 8.23 9.16
CA ALA A 117 7.09 9.66 9.21
C ALA A 117 6.29 10.05 10.46
N LEU A 118 5.36 9.19 10.91
CA LEU A 118 4.56 9.40 12.12
C LEU A 118 5.34 9.15 13.43
N GLY A 119 6.62 8.75 13.35
CA GLY A 119 7.42 8.43 14.54
C GLY A 119 6.91 7.21 15.31
N ASN A 120 6.00 6.44 14.72
CA ASN A 120 5.54 5.16 15.24
C ASN A 120 6.64 4.11 15.00
N ASN A 121 7.71 4.23 15.79
CA ASN A 121 8.88 3.36 15.81
C ASN A 121 8.53 1.94 16.29
N GLN A 122 7.74 1.20 15.52
CA GLN A 122 7.69 -0.26 15.61
C GLN A 122 8.47 -0.85 14.46
N VAL A 123 9.78 -0.62 14.48
CA VAL A 123 10.74 -1.35 13.66
C VAL A 123 10.86 -2.75 14.25
N GLY A 124 10.01 -3.68 13.82
CA GLY A 124 10.03 -5.07 14.26
C GLY A 124 8.77 -5.87 13.94
N ILE A 125 8.89 -7.19 14.01
CA ILE A 125 7.80 -8.17 13.92
C ILE A 125 6.74 -7.84 14.98
N MET A 126 5.61 -7.27 14.58
CA MET A 126 4.50 -6.96 15.48
C MET A 126 3.78 -8.24 15.92
N THR A 127 4.14 -8.77 17.08
CA THR A 127 3.51 -9.98 17.65
C THR A 127 2.20 -9.68 18.39
N SER A 128 1.94 -8.42 18.74
CA SER A 128 0.71 -8.03 19.44
C SER A 128 0.28 -6.59 19.13
N LYS A 129 -1.02 -6.37 18.87
CA LYS A 129 -1.67 -5.06 18.95
C LYS A 129 -2.62 -5.03 20.14
N SER A 130 -2.51 -4.00 20.97
CA SER A 130 -3.42 -3.73 22.08
C SER A 130 -4.15 -2.43 21.80
N VAL A 131 -5.48 -2.45 21.94
CA VAL A 131 -6.31 -1.24 21.93
C VAL A 131 -7.24 -1.32 23.14
N GLY A 132 -6.97 -0.51 24.16
CA GLY A 132 -7.67 -0.60 25.44
C GLY A 132 -7.56 -2.00 26.06
N SER A 133 -8.70 -2.61 26.37
CA SER A 133 -8.77 -3.94 27.00
C SER A 133 -8.68 -5.11 26.02
N VAL A 134 -8.58 -4.87 24.71
CA VAL A 134 -8.50 -5.92 23.69
C VAL A 134 -7.07 -6.03 23.20
N SER A 135 -6.47 -7.21 23.43
CA SER A 135 -5.16 -7.56 22.87
C SER A 135 -5.34 -8.65 21.82
N GLN A 136 -4.88 -8.39 20.60
CA GLN A 136 -4.79 -9.37 19.54
C GLN A 136 -3.32 -9.77 19.36
N GLY A 137 -3.01 -11.03 19.68
CA GLY A 137 -1.74 -11.64 19.33
C GLY A 137 -1.77 -12.17 17.90
N TYR A 138 -0.74 -11.88 17.12
CA TYR A 138 -0.56 -12.44 15.78
C TYR A 138 0.59 -13.44 15.83
N SER A 139 0.33 -14.68 15.43
CA SER A 139 1.39 -15.68 15.23
C SER A 139 2.03 -15.46 13.87
N ILE A 140 3.29 -15.01 13.86
CA ILE A 140 4.05 -14.83 12.64
C ILE A 140 4.74 -16.15 12.30
N PRO A 141 4.58 -16.69 11.07
CA PRO A 141 5.16 -17.97 10.70
C PRO A 141 6.68 -18.01 10.88
N THR A 142 7.21 -19.11 11.43
CA THR A 142 8.65 -19.26 11.74
C THR A 142 9.56 -19.11 10.53
N TRP A 143 9.08 -19.46 9.34
CA TRP A 143 9.84 -19.29 8.09
C TRP A 143 10.04 -17.83 7.70
N LEU A 144 9.15 -16.94 8.13
CA LEU A 144 9.22 -15.51 7.86
C LEU A 144 10.09 -14.80 8.89
N SER A 145 10.03 -15.24 10.16
CA SER A 145 10.82 -14.67 11.25
C SER A 145 12.27 -15.16 11.28
N SER A 146 12.58 -16.31 10.68
CA SER A 146 13.95 -16.85 10.63
C SER A 146 14.84 -16.20 9.58
N ASN A 147 14.26 -15.53 8.57
CA ASN A 147 15.00 -14.85 7.52
C ASN A 147 14.90 -13.33 7.71
N PRO A 148 16.01 -12.62 8.01
CA PRO A 148 15.97 -11.18 8.26
C PRO A 148 15.42 -10.38 7.07
N ALA A 149 15.70 -10.79 5.83
CA ALA A 149 15.19 -10.11 4.63
C ALA A 149 13.67 -10.26 4.48
N LEU A 150 13.12 -11.44 4.81
CA LEU A 150 11.68 -11.68 4.73
C LEU A 150 10.94 -11.14 5.95
N SER A 151 11.62 -11.02 7.09
CA SER A 151 11.05 -10.49 8.33
C SER A 151 10.62 -9.03 8.19
N ALA A 152 11.27 -8.25 7.32
CA ALA A 152 10.89 -6.87 7.03
C ALA A 152 9.47 -6.78 6.45
N TYR A 153 9.08 -7.72 5.60
CA TYR A 153 7.73 -7.80 5.04
C TYR A 153 6.66 -8.17 6.08
N ALA A 154 7.06 -8.73 7.22
CA ALA A 154 6.13 -9.09 8.30
C ALA A 154 5.60 -7.87 9.08
N THR A 155 6.16 -6.68 8.87
CA THR A 155 5.81 -5.46 9.61
C THR A 155 4.44 -4.88 9.23
N THR A 156 3.95 -5.20 8.03
CA THR A 156 2.65 -4.70 7.53
C THR A 156 1.78 -5.84 7.00
N GLY A 157 0.46 -5.66 7.01
CA GLY A 157 -0.45 -6.65 6.43
C GLY A 157 -0.29 -6.85 4.92
N TYR A 158 0.14 -5.81 4.19
CA TYR A 158 0.44 -5.88 2.75
C TYR A 158 1.70 -6.69 2.47
N GLY A 159 2.76 -6.48 3.27
CA GLY A 159 3.99 -7.25 3.17
C GLY A 159 3.80 -8.73 3.48
N ILE A 160 2.97 -9.10 4.47
CA ILE A 160 2.64 -10.51 4.75
C ILE A 160 1.91 -11.16 3.57
N LYS A 161 0.97 -10.44 2.95
CA LYS A 161 0.27 -10.92 1.75
C LYS A 161 1.25 -11.12 0.59
N TYR A 162 2.15 -10.17 0.35
CA TYR A 162 3.21 -10.31 -0.64
C TYR A 162 4.10 -11.53 -0.36
N ALA A 163 4.58 -11.68 0.89
CA ALA A 163 5.41 -12.81 1.32
C ALA A 163 4.70 -14.17 1.09
N THR A 164 3.39 -14.22 1.33
CA THR A 164 2.56 -15.42 1.11
C THR A 164 2.40 -15.73 -0.38
N LEU A 165 2.33 -14.71 -1.24
CA LEU A 165 2.25 -14.88 -2.69
C LEU A 165 3.56 -15.39 -3.29
N ILE A 166 4.71 -14.94 -2.78
CA ILE A 166 6.02 -15.41 -3.26
C ILE A 166 6.43 -16.74 -2.65
N GLN A 167 5.86 -17.14 -1.51
CA GLN A 167 6.26 -18.35 -0.77
C GLN A 167 6.39 -19.62 -1.63
N PRO A 168 5.44 -19.96 -2.54
CA PRO A 168 5.56 -21.16 -3.38
C PRO A 168 6.74 -21.12 -4.35
N TYR A 169 7.19 -19.91 -4.72
CA TYR A 169 8.28 -19.69 -5.65
C TYR A 169 9.65 -19.62 -4.95
N LEU A 170 9.67 -19.43 -3.63
CA LEU A 170 10.90 -19.43 -2.82
C LEU A 170 11.35 -20.85 -2.45
N CYS A 171 10.44 -21.80 -2.34
CA CYS A 171 10.77 -23.21 -2.17
C CYS A 171 11.16 -23.79 -3.53
N GLY A 172 12.44 -24.14 -3.71
CA GLY A 172 12.97 -24.61 -5.00
C GLY A 172 12.19 -25.79 -5.59
N GLN A 173 12.16 -25.87 -6.93
CA GLN A 173 11.54 -27.00 -7.64
C GLN A 173 12.29 -28.31 -7.33
N ILE A 174 11.57 -29.32 -6.84
CA ILE A 174 12.11 -30.68 -6.73
C ILE A 174 11.98 -31.34 -8.11
N ILE A 175 13.11 -31.48 -8.81
CA ILE A 175 13.17 -32.17 -10.09
C ILE A 175 13.64 -33.60 -9.84
N LEU A 176 12.77 -34.58 -10.13
CA LEU A 176 13.12 -36.00 -10.09
C LEU A 176 13.70 -36.41 -11.45
N SER A 177 15.01 -36.69 -11.48
CA SER A 177 15.65 -37.27 -12.66
C SER A 177 15.71 -38.79 -12.53
N LYS A 178 15.28 -39.51 -13.56
CA LYS A 178 15.38 -40.98 -13.60
C LYS A 178 16.80 -41.38 -13.97
N GLY A 179 17.51 -42.03 -13.05
CA GLY A 179 18.81 -42.64 -13.34
C GLY A 179 18.69 -43.74 -14.40
N LYS A 180 19.57 -43.71 -15.41
CA LYS A 180 19.73 -44.79 -16.39
C LYS A 180 21.00 -45.56 -16.05
N VAL A 181 20.88 -46.86 -15.81
CA VAL A 181 22.04 -47.77 -15.71
C VAL A 181 22.29 -48.33 -17.11
N THR A 182 23.47 -48.06 -17.66
CA THR A 182 24.02 -48.78 -18.81
C THR A 182 24.73 -50.02 -18.29
N TYR A 183 24.20 -51.19 -18.61
CA TYR A 183 24.94 -52.44 -18.51
C TYR A 183 25.59 -52.70 -19.87
N ASP A 184 26.92 -52.77 -19.90
CA ASP A 184 27.72 -53.36 -20.98
C ASP A 184 27.90 -54.86 -20.74
#